data_AF-A0AAD3APG8-F1
#
_entry.id   AF-A0AAD3APG8-F1
#
_cell.length_a   1.000
_cell.length_b   1.000
_cell.length_c   1.000
_cell.angle_alpha   90.00
_cell.angle_beta   90.00
_cell.angle_gamma   90.00
#
_symmetry.space_group_name_H-M   'P 1'
#
loop_
_entity.id
_entity.type
_entity.pdbx_description
1 polymer ?
#
loop_
_entity_poly.entity_id
_entity_poly.type
_entity_poly.pdbx_seq_one_letter_code
_entity_poly.pdbx_strand_id
1 'polypeptide(L)' 'MMATEGPNTNGSQFALIFHDSEMDPQSTVLGTIDPAGLATLDKIARAGIAGNRPSGPPANPVTITSVRIG' A
#
# COMPACT_ATOMS: atom_id res chain seq x y z
N MET A 1 3.75 3.30 -4.77
CA MET A 1 5.19 3.41 -5.11
C MET A 1 5.83 2.04 -5.09
N MET A 2 6.93 1.83 -5.82
CA MET A 2 7.69 0.57 -5.75
C MET A 2 8.36 0.41 -4.38
N ALA A 3 8.31 -0.79 -3.81
CA ALA A 3 9.14 -1.12 -2.66
C ALA A 3 10.60 -1.31 -3.13
N THR A 4 11.55 -0.81 -2.33
CA THR A 4 12.97 -0.77 -2.68
C THR A 4 13.84 -0.99 -1.43
N GLU A 5 14.98 -1.65 -1.60
CA GLU A 5 16.04 -1.81 -0.59
C GLU A 5 17.28 -0.96 -0.93
N GLY A 6 17.14 -0.03 -1.88
CA GLY A 6 18.22 0.83 -2.39
C GLY A 6 18.10 1.08 -3.89
N PRO A 7 18.93 1.97 -4.48
CA PRO A 7 18.84 2.30 -5.89
C PRO A 7 18.83 1.07 -6.81
N ASN A 8 17.88 1.04 -7.76
CA ASN A 8 17.74 -0.02 -8.77
C ASN A 8 17.45 -1.44 -8.23
N THR A 9 16.79 -1.55 -7.08
CA THR A 9 16.41 -2.85 -6.47
C THR A 9 14.91 -3.18 -6.60
N ASN A 10 14.18 -2.45 -7.45
CA ASN A 10 12.73 -2.65 -7.61
C ASN A 10 12.42 -4.08 -8.11
N GLY A 11 11.55 -4.78 -7.39
CA GLY A 11 11.01 -6.09 -7.77
C GLY A 11 9.53 -6.01 -8.16
N SER A 12 8.71 -6.91 -7.61
CA SER A 12 7.25 -6.93 -7.82
C SER A 12 6.44 -6.28 -6.70
N GLN A 13 7.06 -6.02 -5.54
CA GLN A 13 6.39 -5.42 -4.39
C GLN A 13 6.15 -3.93 -4.62
N PHE A 14 4.95 -3.47 -4.28
CA PHE A 14 4.58 -2.06 -4.29
C PHE A 14 3.74 -1.72 -3.05
N ALA A 15 3.80 -0.46 -2.65
CA ALA A 15 3.02 0.10 -1.56
C ALA A 15 1.99 1.11 -2.07
N LEU A 16 0.82 1.13 -1.42
CA LEU A 16 -0.22 2.14 -1.61
C LEU A 16 -0.10 3.15 -0.48
N ILE A 17 0.24 4.40 -0.81
CA ILE A 17 0.26 5.51 0.14
C ILE A 17 -1.09 6.20 0.02
N PHE A 18 -1.90 6.12 1.07
CA PHE A 18 -3.32 6.52 1.05
C PHE A 18 -3.66 7.68 2.00
N HIS A 19 -2.66 8.18 2.72
CA HIS A 19 -2.68 9.44 3.44
C HIS A 19 -1.45 10.26 3.07
N ASP A 20 -1.57 11.57 3.18
CA ASP A 20 -0.46 12.49 2.95
C ASP A 20 0.73 12.09 3.83
N SER A 21 1.86 11.83 3.18
CA SER A 21 3.06 11.31 3.81
C SER A 21 4.27 11.99 3.21
N GLU A 22 5.12 12.58 4.04
CA GLU A 22 6.44 13.04 3.60
C GLU A 22 7.37 11.83 3.50
N MET A 23 8.02 11.68 2.35
CA MET A 23 8.92 10.56 2.09
C MET A 23 10.13 11.04 1.29
N ASP A 24 11.29 10.46 1.55
CA ASP A 24 12.48 10.69 0.73
C ASP A 24 12.22 10.22 -0.72
N PRO A 25 12.78 10.91 -1.74
CA PRO A 25 12.53 10.63 -3.16
C PRO A 25 13.28 9.39 -3.66
N GLN A 26 13.29 8.30 -2.88
CA GLN A 26 14.01 7.06 -3.17
C GLN A 26 13.16 6.05 -3.95
N SER A 27 11.84 6.24 -4.01
CA SER A 27 10.90 5.26 -4.58
C SER A 27 10.19 5.80 -5.81
N THR A 28 10.03 4.94 -6.82
CA THR A 28 9.30 5.27 -8.05
C THR A 28 7.79 5.33 -7.79
N VAL A 29 7.16 6.47 -8.11
CA VAL A 29 5.69 6.63 -8.10
C VAL A 29 5.12 5.97 -9.36
N LEU A 30 4.10 5.10 -9.17
CA LEU A 30 3.49 4.33 -10.27
C LEU A 30 2.18 4.95 -10.79
N GLY A 31 1.54 5.82 -10.02
CA GLY A 31 0.22 6.37 -10.32
C GLY A 31 -0.46 6.91 -9.07
N THR A 32 -1.74 7.24 -9.20
CA THR A 32 -2.60 7.77 -8.13
C THR A 32 -3.75 6.81 -7.82
N ILE A 33 -4.31 6.93 -6.62
CA ILE A 33 -5.46 6.15 -6.16
C ILE A 33 -6.70 7.03 -6.34
N ASP A 34 -7.73 6.49 -6.98
CA ASP A 34 -9.00 7.21 -7.15
C ASP A 34 -9.85 7.21 -5.85
N PRO A 35 -10.93 8.00 -5.77
CA PRO A 35 -11.74 8.07 -4.56
C PRO A 35 -12.36 6.72 -4.13
N ALA A 36 -12.68 5.83 -5.07
CA ALA A 36 -13.26 4.52 -4.74
C ALA A 36 -12.20 3.59 -4.13
N GLY A 37 -10.97 3.64 -4.64
CA GLY A 37 -9.81 2.98 -4.06
C GLY A 37 -9.50 3.49 -2.66
N LEU A 38 -9.52 4.81 -2.43
CA LEU A 38 -9.31 5.38 -1.09
C LEU A 38 -10.38 4.91 -0.10
N ALA A 39 -11.66 4.92 -0.49
CA ALA A 39 -12.74 4.41 0.36
C ALA A 39 -12.60 2.90 0.69
N THR A 40 -11.94 2.13 -0.18
CA THR A 40 -11.63 0.72 0.07
C THR A 40 -10.48 0.58 1.06
N LEU A 41 -9.43 1.39 0.91
CA LEU A 41 -8.28 1.39 1.83
C LEU A 41 -8.67 1.86 3.23
N ASP A 42 -9.57 2.83 3.37
CA ASP A 42 -10.12 3.26 4.65
C ASP A 42 -10.81 2.10 5.40
N LYS A 43 -11.56 1.25 4.69
CA LYS A 43 -12.22 0.08 5.30
C LYS A 43 -11.20 -0.93 5.82
N ILE A 44 -10.13 -1.16 5.07
CA ILE A 44 -9.04 -2.06 5.46
C ILE A 44 -8.31 -1.50 6.68
N ALA A 45 -7.94 -0.20 6.65
CA ALA A 45 -7.22 0.46 7.74
C ALA A 45 -8.02 0.45 9.05
N ARG A 46 -9.35 0.66 8.99
CA ARG A 46 -10.25 0.61 10.16
C ARG A 46 -10.29 -0.75 10.86
N ALA A 47 -10.01 -1.85 10.15
CA ALA A 47 -9.93 -3.17 10.77
C ALA A 47 -8.72 -3.31 11.71
N GLY A 48 -7.69 -2.48 11.53
CA GLY A 48 -6.49 -2.45 12.37
C GLY A 48 -5.50 -3.57 12.07
N ILE A 49 -4.49 -3.67 12.94
CA ILE A 49 -3.37 -4.61 12.83
C ILE A 49 -3.62 -5.82 13.74
N ALA A 50 -3.27 -7.01 13.25
CA ALA A 50 -3.42 -8.25 14.00
C ALA A 50 -2.68 -8.18 15.36
N GLY A 51 -3.38 -8.54 16.43
CA GLY A 51 -2.82 -8.54 17.78
C GLY A 51 -2.62 -7.14 18.39
N ASN A 52 -3.29 -6.10 17.87
CA ASN A 52 -3.26 -4.73 18.39
C ASN A 52 -1.84 -4.16 18.54
N ARG A 53 -1.01 -4.41 17.53
CA ARG A 53 0.40 -3.98 17.46
C ARG A 53 0.54 -2.67 16.68
N PRO A 54 1.63 -1.90 16.89
CA PRO A 54 1.88 -0.67 16.12
C PRO A 54 2.22 -0.94 14.64
N SER A 55 2.70 -2.13 14.30
CA SER A 55 2.99 -2.56 12.93
C SER A 55 2.84 -4.07 12.81
N GLY A 56 2.50 -4.54 11.61
CA GLY A 56 2.33 -5.97 11.32
C GLY A 56 1.25 -6.24 10.27
N PRO A 57 0.87 -7.51 10.10
CA PRO A 57 -0.18 -7.89 9.17
C PRO A 57 -1.54 -7.30 9.59
N PRO A 58 -2.45 -7.06 8.64
CA PRO A 58 -3.79 -6.57 8.95
C PRO A 58 -4.55 -7.58 9.82
N ALA A 59 -5.42 -7.10 10.70
CA ALA A 59 -6.26 -7.94 11.55
C ALA A 59 -7.17 -8.87 10.72
N ASN A 60 -7.63 -8.36 9.57
CA ASN A 60 -8.33 -9.14 8.55
C ASN A 60 -7.42 -9.25 7.31
N PRO A 61 -7.01 -10.47 6.90
CA PRO A 61 -6.20 -10.66 5.70
C PRO A 61 -6.88 -10.09 4.46
N VAL A 62 -6.10 -9.39 3.63
CA VAL A 62 -6.56 -8.82 2.35
C VAL A 62 -5.70 -9.39 1.23
N THR A 63 -6.36 -9.88 0.19
CA THR A 63 -5.70 -10.50 -0.96
C THR A 63 -6.14 -9.81 -2.25
N ILE A 64 -5.16 -9.44 -3.09
CA ILE A 64 -5.44 -9.06 -4.47
C ILE A 64 -5.74 -10.34 -5.24
N THR A 65 -6.99 -10.53 -5.65
CA THR A 65 -7.42 -11.75 -6.36
C THR A 65 -7.07 -11.72 -7.84
N SER A 66 -7.13 -10.53 -8.45
CA SER A 66 -6.84 -10.31 -9.87
C SER A 66 -6.56 -8.84 -10.12
N VAL A 67 -5.81 -8.55 -11.17
CA VAL A 67 -5.59 -7.19 -11.68
C VAL A 67 -6.17 -7.11 -13.08
N ARG A 68 -6.99 -6.09 -13.33
CA ARG A 68 -7.49 -5.76 -14.67
C ARG A 68 -6.72 -4.57 -15.21
N ILE A 69 -6.30 -4.66 -16.47
CA ILE A 69 -5.65 -3.58 -17.22
C ILE A 69 -6.59 -3.25 -18.40
N GLY A 70 -7.02 -1.99 -18.53
CA GLY A 70 -8.03 -1.54 -19.51
C GLY A 70 -9.35 -1.20 -18.85
#